data_AF-B5CW29-F1
#
_entry.id   AF-B5CW29-F1
#
_cell.length_a   1.000
_cell.length_b   1.000
_cell.length_c   1.000
_cell.angle_alpha   90.00
_cell.angle_beta   90.00
_cell.angle_gamma   90.00
#
_symmetry.space_group_name_H-M   'P 1'
#
loop_
_entity.id
_entity.type
_entity.pdbx_description
1 polymer ?
#
loop_
_entity_poly.entity_id
_entity_poly.type
_entity_poly.pdbx_seq_one_letter_code
_entity_poly.pdbx_strand_id
1 'polypeptide(L)'
;MLLTEIRRNQKLAAKRNPMYDRNRFAKFLIYLFTAFWAAYLILIGVTLPIAFEEGFPTMEPYDMLNACLPGFLFIDFLLRFLFPTPVQQIKPYLLLPIKKQQLINVLLVQVGLKAFNLFWLFFFVPFAAMTVVRFYGVTGVVCYALGIWLLMVANAYWSVLVRTLQRRHIVWVLLPVGCYVLLAVGGFFYSYVSDFSMALGEALIQGRILAYLGILVVIALLAFLNSRVQMACIYSELNRREKMPQVKHAGRYRFLNHFGLTGEYMKLELKMIFRNKAPKKNFQMMTVIIVSFALSLLGFSHAGEEEFFSLHLYVVYCFTGYAISILSRIMAYEGNYLDGLLMHRGSLLYLFRGKYYVYCLLLVIPLMCMLPALILGSISVLLVFSQLVYTAGVTFPVIMLLALMNRKTAPLDASLMGKGQWNSPYQALSVAFAFFAPIAICRILFIWMEPSTAYLVCTLLGVPGIVLHPLWCKLLYRKVFQKRHSLMEDLRETR
;
A
#
# COMPACT_ATOMS: atom_id res chain seq x y z
N MET A 1 22.51 -9.76 -22.97
CA MET A 1 23.12 -8.42 -23.02
C MET A 1 22.20 -7.31 -22.50
N LEU A 2 20.97 -7.14 -23.02
CA LEU A 2 20.11 -6.02 -22.60
C LEU A 2 19.65 -6.09 -21.12
N LEU A 3 19.31 -7.29 -20.64
CA LEU A 3 18.92 -7.52 -19.24
C LEU A 3 20.05 -7.20 -18.25
N THR A 4 21.29 -7.58 -18.59
CA THR A 4 22.47 -7.33 -17.75
C THR A 4 22.80 -5.84 -17.69
N GLU A 5 22.69 -5.12 -18.82
CA GLU A 5 22.88 -3.67 -18.86
C GLU A 5 21.81 -2.90 -18.09
N ILE A 6 20.53 -3.29 -18.20
CA ILE A 6 19.46 -2.68 -17.40
C ILE A 6 19.73 -2.88 -15.90
N ARG A 7 20.11 -4.10 -15.47
CA ARG A 7 20.46 -4.37 -14.06
C ARG A 7 21.65 -3.54 -13.60
N ARG A 8 22.70 -3.40 -14.44
CA ARG A 8 23.86 -2.55 -14.15
C ARG A 8 23.46 -1.09 -13.98
N ASN A 9 22.66 -0.56 -14.91
CA ASN A 9 22.16 0.81 -14.85
C ASN A 9 21.29 1.06 -13.62
N GLN A 10 20.42 0.14 -13.25
CA GLN A 10 19.63 0.23 -12.01
C GLN A 10 20.52 0.22 -10.76
N LYS A 11 21.56 -0.63 -10.72
CA LYS A 11 22.53 -0.69 -9.61
C LYS A 11 23.33 0.60 -9.49
N LEU A 12 23.78 1.17 -10.62
CA LEU A 12 24.48 2.45 -10.65
C LEU A 12 23.55 3.62 -10.25
N ALA A 13 22.31 3.63 -10.74
CA ALA A 13 21.31 4.63 -10.36
C ALA A 13 20.95 4.56 -8.86
N ALA A 14 20.97 3.38 -8.27
CA ALA A 14 20.82 3.20 -6.83
C ALA A 14 22.03 3.75 -6.06
N LYS A 15 23.26 3.44 -6.50
CA LYS A 15 24.50 3.94 -5.88
C LYS A 15 24.66 5.46 -5.97
N ARG A 16 24.28 6.06 -7.11
CA ARG A 16 24.33 7.51 -7.35
C ARG A 16 23.22 8.29 -6.63
N ASN A 17 22.28 7.61 -5.97
CA ASN A 17 21.25 8.29 -5.22
C ASN A 17 21.89 8.94 -3.98
N PRO A 18 21.79 10.26 -3.77
CA PRO A 18 22.42 10.94 -2.62
C PRO A 18 21.99 10.35 -1.26
N MET A 19 20.79 9.78 -1.21
CA MET A 19 20.27 9.08 -0.03
C MET A 19 20.79 7.64 0.13
N TYR A 20 21.71 7.14 -0.72
CA TYR A 20 22.17 5.75 -0.68
C TYR A 20 22.88 5.39 0.63
N ASP A 21 23.72 6.31 1.12
CA ASP A 21 24.50 6.16 2.36
C ASP A 21 23.65 6.42 3.60
N ARG A 22 22.75 7.40 3.54
CA ARG A 22 21.79 7.70 4.61
C ARG A 22 20.78 6.57 4.87
N ASN A 23 20.64 5.66 3.92
CA ASN A 23 19.68 4.56 3.91
C ASN A 23 20.32 3.20 4.29
N ARG A 24 21.59 3.16 4.74
CA ARG A 24 22.25 1.91 5.17
C ARG A 24 21.54 1.23 6.33
N PHE A 25 21.20 1.98 7.38
CA PHE A 25 20.47 1.46 8.54
C PHE A 25 19.12 0.85 8.16
N ALA A 26 18.38 1.49 7.25
CA ALA A 26 17.11 0.96 6.81
C ALA A 26 17.22 -0.23 5.85
N LYS A 27 18.26 -0.30 5.02
CA LYS A 27 18.56 -1.53 4.28
C LYS A 27 18.83 -2.68 5.25
N PHE A 28 19.63 -2.44 6.29
CA PHE A 28 19.87 -3.41 7.35
C PHE A 28 18.56 -3.85 8.02
N LEU A 29 17.69 -2.91 8.39
CA LEU A 29 16.39 -3.21 8.99
C LEU A 29 15.49 -4.03 8.04
N ILE A 30 15.46 -3.70 6.74
CA ILE A 30 14.72 -4.48 5.74
C ILE A 30 15.27 -5.90 5.62
N TYR A 31 16.60 -6.08 5.59
CA TYR A 31 17.20 -7.42 5.56
C TYR A 31 16.90 -8.21 6.83
N LEU A 32 17.03 -7.57 8.00
CA LEU A 32 16.71 -8.18 9.30
C LEU A 32 15.24 -8.60 9.35
N PHE A 33 14.32 -7.72 8.94
CA PHE A 33 12.89 -8.02 8.89
C PHE A 33 12.56 -9.15 7.90
N THR A 34 13.22 -9.18 6.75
CA THR A 34 13.07 -10.26 5.77
C THR A 34 13.58 -11.59 6.33
N ALA A 35 14.73 -11.58 7.02
CA ALA A 35 15.30 -12.77 7.66
C ALA A 35 14.41 -13.28 8.81
N PHE A 36 13.88 -12.38 9.64
CA PHE A 36 12.93 -12.69 10.70
C PHE A 36 11.68 -13.39 10.15
N TRP A 37 11.06 -12.84 9.09
CA TRP A 37 9.91 -13.48 8.45
C TRP A 37 10.26 -14.81 7.78
N ALA A 38 11.44 -14.93 7.17
CA ALA A 38 11.89 -16.21 6.60
C ALA A 38 12.03 -17.28 7.68
N ALA A 39 12.63 -16.96 8.83
CA ALA A 39 12.74 -17.87 9.97
C ALA A 39 11.35 -18.28 10.52
N TYR A 40 10.43 -17.31 10.63
CA TYR A 40 9.07 -17.57 11.07
C TYR A 40 8.30 -18.48 10.11
N LEU A 41 8.44 -18.27 8.78
CA LEU A 41 7.84 -19.13 7.76
C LEU A 41 8.40 -20.55 7.80
N ILE A 42 9.69 -20.73 8.08
CA ILE A 42 10.29 -22.06 8.27
C ILE A 42 9.66 -22.74 9.49
N LEU A 43 9.54 -22.02 10.62
CA LEU A 43 8.94 -22.56 11.84
C LEU A 43 7.48 -23.00 11.60
N ILE A 44 6.67 -22.16 10.95
CA ILE A 44 5.30 -22.54 10.57
C ILE A 44 5.34 -23.75 9.62
N GLY A 45 6.20 -23.74 8.61
CA GLY A 45 6.32 -24.85 7.66
C GLY A 45 6.64 -26.20 8.33
N VAL A 46 7.38 -26.20 9.44
CA VAL A 46 7.73 -27.40 10.21
C VAL A 46 6.63 -27.83 11.20
N THR A 47 5.93 -26.87 11.80
CA THR A 47 4.92 -27.14 12.86
C THR A 47 3.53 -27.44 12.30
N LEU A 48 3.18 -26.85 11.16
CA LEU A 48 1.87 -26.96 10.53
C LEU A 48 1.51 -28.39 10.06
N PRO A 49 2.44 -29.25 9.59
CA PRO A 49 2.15 -30.67 9.36
C PRO A 49 1.62 -31.39 10.61
N ILE A 50 2.23 -31.16 11.77
CA ILE A 50 1.86 -31.80 13.04
C ILE A 50 0.44 -31.38 13.44
N ALA A 51 0.13 -30.09 13.30
CA ALA A 51 -1.20 -29.57 13.58
C ALA A 51 -2.29 -30.14 12.65
N PHE A 52 -1.96 -30.45 11.38
CA PHE A 52 -2.89 -31.09 10.45
C PHE A 52 -3.09 -32.57 10.75
N GLU A 53 -2.03 -33.29 11.14
CA GLU A 53 -2.14 -34.69 11.58
C GLU A 53 -3.05 -34.85 12.82
N GLU A 54 -2.98 -33.90 13.77
CA GLU A 54 -3.82 -33.91 14.98
C GLU A 54 -5.27 -33.46 14.72
N GLY A 55 -5.48 -32.48 13.84
CA GLY A 55 -6.79 -31.88 13.60
C GLY A 55 -7.70 -32.64 12.64
N PHE A 56 -7.13 -33.32 11.63
CA PHE A 56 -7.89 -34.00 10.57
C PHE A 56 -7.24 -35.35 10.22
N PRO A 57 -7.50 -36.41 11.00
CA PRO A 57 -6.81 -37.70 10.85
C PRO A 57 -7.16 -38.47 9.56
N THR A 58 -8.14 -38.00 8.78
CA THR A 58 -8.63 -38.68 7.57
C THR A 58 -7.98 -38.21 6.27
N MET A 59 -7.18 -37.13 6.28
CA MET A 59 -6.53 -36.59 5.08
C MET A 59 -5.04 -36.39 5.31
N GLU A 60 -4.23 -36.61 4.26
CA GLU A 60 -2.79 -36.41 4.36
C GLU A 60 -2.46 -34.91 4.44
N PRO A 61 -1.48 -34.49 5.27
CA PRO A 61 -1.21 -33.08 5.49
C PRO A 61 -0.89 -32.28 4.22
N TYR A 62 -0.26 -32.90 3.22
CA TYR A 62 0.07 -32.23 1.96
C TYR A 62 -1.15 -31.97 1.08
N ASP A 63 -2.16 -32.83 1.14
CA ASP A 63 -3.42 -32.65 0.41
C ASP A 63 -4.23 -31.49 0.98
N MET A 64 -4.27 -31.37 2.31
CA MET A 64 -4.87 -30.22 2.99
C MET A 64 -4.16 -28.91 2.64
N LEU A 65 -2.82 -28.91 2.55
CA LEU A 65 -2.09 -27.73 2.15
C LEU A 65 -2.39 -27.36 0.69
N ASN A 66 -2.45 -28.35 -0.19
CA ASN A 66 -2.76 -28.16 -1.60
C ASN A 66 -4.20 -27.65 -1.81
N ALA A 67 -5.16 -28.09 -1.01
CA ALA A 67 -6.52 -27.52 -0.96
C ALA A 67 -6.51 -26.02 -0.62
N CYS A 68 -5.65 -25.60 0.31
CA CYS A 68 -5.50 -24.20 0.72
C CYS A 68 -4.63 -23.34 -0.23
N LEU A 69 -4.02 -23.92 -1.26
CA LEU A 69 -3.09 -23.23 -2.17
C LEU A 69 -3.69 -21.96 -2.83
N PRO A 70 -4.97 -21.91 -3.24
CA PRO A 70 -5.58 -20.68 -3.76
C PRO A 70 -5.60 -19.53 -2.74
N GLY A 71 -5.75 -19.86 -1.45
CA GLY A 71 -5.65 -18.91 -0.34
C GLY A 71 -4.24 -18.33 -0.21
N PHE A 72 -3.20 -19.15 -0.33
CA PHE A 72 -1.81 -18.68 -0.36
C PHE A 72 -1.53 -17.79 -1.57
N LEU A 73 -2.05 -18.12 -2.75
CA LEU A 73 -1.94 -17.27 -3.94
C LEU A 73 -2.67 -15.92 -3.76
N PHE A 74 -3.80 -15.91 -3.05
CA PHE A 74 -4.51 -14.68 -2.72
C PHE A 74 -3.71 -13.79 -1.76
N ILE A 75 -3.15 -14.37 -0.69
CA ILE A 75 -2.32 -13.63 0.27
C ILE A 75 -1.07 -13.08 -0.45
N ASP A 76 -0.39 -13.89 -1.27
CA ASP A 76 0.75 -13.44 -2.07
C ASP A 76 0.37 -12.29 -3.02
N PHE A 77 -0.79 -12.39 -3.66
CA PHE A 77 -1.32 -11.31 -4.50
C PHE A 77 -1.58 -10.04 -3.69
N LEU A 78 -2.22 -10.14 -2.52
CA LEU A 78 -2.51 -9.01 -1.65
C LEU A 78 -1.21 -8.33 -1.18
N LEU A 79 -0.22 -9.12 -0.74
CA LEU A 79 1.11 -8.63 -0.36
C LEU A 79 1.76 -7.91 -1.54
N ARG A 80 1.77 -8.51 -2.74
CA ARG A 80 2.33 -7.86 -3.95
C ARG A 80 1.57 -6.63 -4.38
N PHE A 81 0.25 -6.59 -4.15
CA PHE A 81 -0.60 -5.46 -4.49
C PHE A 81 -0.36 -4.28 -3.55
N LEU A 82 -0.28 -4.55 -2.25
CA LEU A 82 -0.06 -3.57 -1.18
C LEU A 82 1.39 -3.05 -1.15
N PHE A 83 2.37 -3.95 -1.28
CA PHE A 83 3.77 -3.57 -1.31
C PHE A 83 4.16 -3.10 -2.73
N PRO A 84 4.69 -1.87 -2.87
CA PRO A 84 5.04 -1.34 -4.17
C PRO A 84 6.27 -2.05 -4.73
N THR A 85 6.06 -3.07 -5.57
CA THR A 85 7.15 -3.55 -6.44
C THR A 85 7.73 -2.37 -7.24
N PRO A 86 9.08 -2.26 -7.35
CA PRO A 86 9.72 -1.13 -8.00
C PRO A 86 9.13 -0.95 -9.38
N VAL A 87 8.53 0.23 -9.58
CA VAL A 87 7.87 0.60 -10.83
C VAL A 87 8.88 0.39 -11.96
N GLN A 88 8.48 -0.38 -12.98
CA GLN A 88 9.27 -0.60 -14.17
C GLN A 88 9.65 0.77 -14.74
N GLN A 89 10.93 1.13 -14.62
CA GLN A 89 11.44 2.43 -15.03
C GLN A 89 11.56 2.42 -16.55
N ILE A 90 10.45 2.56 -17.26
CA ILE A 90 10.47 2.47 -18.73
C ILE A 90 10.96 3.82 -19.32
N LYS A 91 10.59 4.96 -18.72
CA LYS A 91 10.90 6.33 -19.21
C LYS A 91 12.35 6.56 -19.61
N PRO A 92 13.37 6.29 -18.78
CA PRO A 92 14.76 6.57 -19.15
C PRO A 92 15.23 5.78 -20.37
N TYR A 93 14.71 4.57 -20.55
CA TYR A 93 15.07 3.71 -21.67
C TYR A 93 14.26 3.97 -22.94
N LEU A 94 13.19 4.78 -22.88
CA LEU A 94 12.44 5.19 -24.08
C LEU A 94 13.25 6.13 -24.99
N LEU A 95 14.25 6.81 -24.45
CA LEU A 95 15.16 7.69 -25.20
C LEU A 95 16.24 6.92 -25.95
N LEU A 96 16.49 5.66 -25.56
CA LEU A 96 17.48 4.83 -26.21
C LEU A 96 16.88 4.19 -27.47
N PRO A 97 17.70 3.93 -28.51
CA PRO A 97 17.28 3.28 -29.75
C PRO A 97 17.03 1.78 -29.55
N ILE A 98 16.14 1.42 -28.64
CA ILE A 98 15.76 0.04 -28.28
C ILE A 98 14.30 -0.18 -28.65
N LYS A 99 13.98 -1.33 -29.27
CA LYS A 99 12.58 -1.69 -29.56
C LYS A 99 11.78 -1.79 -28.26
N LYS A 100 10.71 -1.00 -28.12
CA LYS A 100 9.85 -0.94 -26.91
C LYS A 100 9.35 -2.31 -26.46
N GLN A 101 9.00 -3.19 -27.41
CA GLN A 101 8.56 -4.55 -27.11
C GLN A 101 9.65 -5.39 -26.42
N GLN A 102 10.90 -5.26 -26.87
CA GLN A 102 12.04 -5.96 -26.26
C GLN A 102 12.30 -5.43 -24.84
N LEU A 103 12.18 -4.13 -24.62
CA LEU A 103 12.32 -3.51 -23.30
C LEU A 103 11.26 -4.05 -22.31
N ILE A 104 9.98 -4.10 -22.71
CA ILE A 104 8.90 -4.64 -21.87
C ILE A 104 9.15 -6.11 -21.53
N ASN A 105 9.47 -6.94 -22.52
CA ASN A 105 9.74 -8.36 -22.31
C ASN A 105 10.90 -8.58 -21.33
N VAL A 106 11.99 -7.81 -21.46
CA VAL A 106 13.12 -7.89 -20.51
C VAL A 106 12.72 -7.47 -19.10
N LEU A 107 11.88 -6.45 -18.96
CA LEU A 107 11.36 -6.03 -17.66
C LEU A 107 10.40 -7.04 -17.04
N LEU A 108 9.63 -7.79 -17.85
CA LEU A 108 8.80 -8.90 -17.38
C LEU A 108 9.64 -10.08 -16.91
N VAL A 109 10.66 -10.48 -17.68
CA VAL A 109 11.62 -11.51 -17.24
C VAL A 109 12.30 -11.11 -15.92
N GLN A 110 12.62 -9.82 -15.74
CA GLN A 110 13.14 -9.34 -14.46
C GLN A 110 12.15 -9.51 -13.31
N VAL A 111 10.84 -9.42 -13.54
CA VAL A 111 9.79 -9.69 -12.54
C VAL A 111 9.72 -11.17 -12.19
N GLY A 112 9.81 -12.07 -13.17
CA GLY A 112 9.82 -13.53 -12.95
C GLY A 112 11.05 -13.99 -12.17
N LEU A 113 12.21 -13.35 -12.37
CA LEU A 113 13.47 -13.67 -11.68
C LEU A 113 13.70 -12.88 -10.38
N LYS A 114 12.68 -12.24 -9.80
CA LYS A 114 12.84 -11.56 -8.51
C LYS A 114 12.97 -12.58 -7.38
N ALA A 115 13.89 -12.31 -6.45
CA ALA A 115 14.07 -13.09 -5.23
C ALA A 115 12.79 -13.19 -4.39
N PHE A 116 11.87 -12.21 -4.48
CA PHE A 116 10.57 -12.28 -3.81
C PHE A 116 9.71 -13.48 -4.26
N ASN A 117 9.89 -13.98 -5.49
CA ASN A 117 9.17 -15.19 -5.94
C ASN A 117 9.67 -16.46 -5.23
N LEU A 118 10.88 -16.41 -4.67
CA LEU A 118 11.45 -17.50 -3.86
C LEU A 118 11.05 -17.41 -2.39
N PHE A 119 10.41 -16.32 -1.96
CA PHE A 119 10.11 -16.06 -0.56
C PHE A 119 9.20 -17.14 0.06
N TRP A 120 8.19 -17.59 -0.68
CA TRP A 120 7.28 -18.64 -0.21
C TRP A 120 7.93 -20.02 -0.11
N LEU A 121 9.07 -20.26 -0.77
CA LEU A 121 9.78 -21.54 -0.66
C LEU A 121 10.31 -21.76 0.77
N PHE A 122 10.55 -20.70 1.56
CA PHE A 122 10.90 -20.84 2.98
C PHE A 122 9.81 -21.52 3.80
N PHE A 123 8.56 -21.46 3.37
CA PHE A 123 7.43 -22.15 4.00
C PHE A 123 7.20 -23.53 3.38
N PHE A 124 7.07 -23.60 2.05
CA PHE A 124 6.69 -24.84 1.37
C PHE A 124 7.80 -25.90 1.36
N VAL A 125 9.08 -25.53 1.34
CA VAL A 125 10.19 -26.50 1.31
C VAL A 125 10.30 -27.26 2.63
N PRO A 126 10.34 -26.62 3.81
CA PRO A 126 10.33 -27.34 5.09
C PRO A 126 9.07 -28.20 5.27
N PHE A 127 7.90 -27.68 4.86
CA PHE A 127 6.65 -28.42 4.92
C PHE A 127 6.69 -29.71 4.07
N ALA A 128 7.13 -29.58 2.81
CA ALA A 128 7.26 -30.71 1.91
C ALA A 128 8.36 -31.68 2.38
N ALA A 129 9.43 -31.18 3.01
CA ALA A 129 10.47 -32.03 3.58
C ALA A 129 9.93 -32.94 4.70
N MET A 130 9.00 -32.46 5.53
CA MET A 130 8.41 -33.25 6.62
C MET A 130 7.34 -34.23 6.11
N THR A 131 6.54 -33.83 5.13
CA THR A 131 5.36 -34.60 4.68
C THR A 131 5.64 -35.47 3.46
N VAL A 132 6.18 -34.87 2.38
CA VAL A 132 6.31 -35.49 1.06
C VAL A 132 7.51 -36.45 1.00
N VAL A 133 8.59 -36.21 1.75
CA VAL A 133 9.78 -37.10 1.74
C VAL A 133 9.42 -38.53 2.12
N ARG A 134 8.47 -38.71 3.03
CA ARG A 134 8.03 -40.03 3.50
C ARG A 134 7.38 -40.87 2.40
N PHE A 135 6.72 -40.24 1.42
CA PHE A 135 5.92 -40.92 0.40
C PHE A 135 6.56 -40.87 -1.00
N TYR A 136 7.17 -39.74 -1.38
CA TYR A 136 7.68 -39.49 -2.74
C TYR A 136 9.19 -39.19 -2.77
N GLY A 137 9.86 -39.26 -1.62
CA GLY A 137 11.30 -39.03 -1.51
C GLY A 137 11.75 -37.59 -1.80
N VAL A 138 13.06 -37.40 -1.92
CA VAL A 138 13.68 -36.07 -2.16
C VAL A 138 13.32 -35.51 -3.53
N THR A 139 13.12 -36.37 -4.53
CA THR A 139 12.70 -35.99 -5.89
C THR A 139 11.33 -35.33 -5.89
N GLY A 140 10.36 -35.88 -5.15
CA GLY A 140 9.03 -35.29 -4.99
C GLY A 140 9.07 -33.88 -4.39
N VAL A 141 9.93 -33.64 -3.39
CA VAL A 141 10.11 -32.32 -2.77
C VAL A 141 10.65 -31.29 -3.77
N VAL A 142 11.65 -31.68 -4.58
CA VAL A 142 12.23 -30.77 -5.59
C VAL A 142 11.21 -30.44 -6.68
N CYS A 143 10.47 -31.43 -7.17
CA CYS A 143 9.39 -31.23 -8.15
C CYS A 143 8.31 -30.30 -7.60
N TYR A 144 7.86 -30.53 -6.37
CA TYR A 144 6.87 -29.70 -5.70
C TYR A 144 7.36 -28.25 -5.51
N ALA A 145 8.60 -28.05 -5.05
CA ALA A 145 9.19 -26.73 -4.88
C ALA A 145 9.31 -25.96 -6.21
N LEU A 146 9.68 -26.64 -7.30
CA LEU A 146 9.70 -26.06 -8.65
C LEU A 146 8.30 -25.69 -9.14
N GLY A 147 7.30 -26.54 -8.88
CA GLY A 147 5.91 -26.30 -9.21
C GLY A 147 5.35 -25.05 -8.53
N ILE A 148 5.55 -24.95 -7.21
CA ILE A 148 5.15 -23.77 -6.43
C ILE A 148 5.88 -22.53 -6.90
N TRP A 149 7.18 -22.61 -7.19
CA TRP A 149 7.92 -21.47 -7.72
C TRP A 149 7.31 -20.95 -9.02
N LEU A 150 6.91 -21.83 -9.95
CA LEU A 150 6.23 -21.45 -11.18
C LEU A 150 4.86 -20.81 -10.91
N LEU A 151 4.07 -21.36 -9.98
CA LEU A 151 2.80 -20.76 -9.56
C LEU A 151 3.00 -19.35 -8.98
N MET A 152 4.04 -19.14 -8.17
CA MET A 152 4.39 -17.82 -7.64
C MET A 152 4.83 -16.85 -8.74
N VAL A 153 5.49 -17.32 -9.80
CA VAL A 153 5.80 -16.51 -10.99
C VAL A 153 4.53 -16.16 -11.77
N ALA A 154 3.61 -17.11 -11.95
CA ALA A 154 2.31 -16.84 -12.59
C ALA A 154 1.54 -15.76 -11.82
N ASN A 155 1.47 -15.89 -10.49
CA ASN A 155 0.83 -14.90 -9.62
C ASN A 155 1.55 -13.54 -9.64
N ALA A 156 2.88 -13.53 -9.79
CA ALA A 156 3.64 -12.31 -10.00
C ALA A 156 3.19 -11.57 -11.27
N TYR A 157 3.02 -12.27 -12.38
CA TYR A 157 2.55 -11.67 -13.64
C TYR A 157 1.09 -11.23 -13.57
N TRP A 158 0.24 -11.99 -12.88
CA TRP A 158 -1.13 -11.58 -12.57
C TRP A 158 -1.18 -10.26 -11.80
N SER A 159 -0.37 -10.13 -10.73
CA SER A 159 -0.31 -8.90 -9.93
C SER A 159 0.14 -7.67 -10.73
N VAL A 160 1.09 -7.84 -11.66
CA VAL A 160 1.58 -6.76 -12.54
C VAL A 160 0.50 -6.35 -13.55
N LEU A 161 -0.24 -7.32 -14.09
CA LEU A 161 -1.32 -7.07 -15.06
C LEU A 161 -2.42 -6.22 -14.43
N VAL A 162 -2.95 -6.70 -13.29
CA VAL A 162 -4.01 -6.01 -12.54
C VAL A 162 -3.57 -4.60 -12.15
N ARG A 163 -2.33 -4.45 -11.67
CA ARG A 163 -1.78 -3.14 -11.31
C ARG A 163 -1.69 -2.20 -12.52
N THR A 164 -1.38 -2.72 -13.70
CA THR A 164 -1.31 -1.94 -14.95
C THR A 164 -2.72 -1.52 -15.39
N LEU A 165 -3.71 -2.41 -15.29
CA LEU A 165 -5.11 -2.13 -15.62
C LEU A 165 -5.76 -1.13 -14.65
N GLN A 166 -5.59 -1.32 -13.34
CA GLN A 166 -6.07 -0.40 -12.30
C GLN A 166 -5.54 1.03 -12.52
N ARG A 167 -4.31 1.17 -13.01
CA ARG A 167 -3.71 2.48 -13.29
C ARG A 167 -4.39 3.19 -14.46
N ARG A 168 -4.99 2.45 -15.40
CA ARG A 168 -5.77 3.01 -16.51
C ARG A 168 -7.17 3.42 -16.04
N HIS A 169 -7.91 2.51 -15.41
CA HIS A 169 -9.20 2.79 -14.77
C HIS A 169 -9.31 2.04 -13.44
N ILE A 170 -9.79 2.74 -12.41
CA ILE A 170 -9.94 2.17 -11.06
C ILE A 170 -10.94 1.01 -11.01
N VAL A 171 -11.90 0.96 -11.96
CA VAL A 171 -12.90 -0.12 -12.09
C VAL A 171 -12.25 -1.50 -12.25
N TRP A 172 -11.04 -1.59 -12.81
CA TRP A 172 -10.32 -2.85 -12.95
C TRP A 172 -9.84 -3.46 -11.61
N VAL A 173 -10.04 -2.78 -10.47
CA VAL A 173 -9.90 -3.39 -9.14
C VAL A 173 -10.97 -4.46 -8.89
N LEU A 174 -12.12 -4.38 -9.56
CA LEU A 174 -13.15 -5.42 -9.47
C LEU A 174 -12.70 -6.75 -10.08
N LEU A 175 -11.73 -6.75 -10.99
CA LEU A 175 -11.24 -7.96 -11.65
C LEU A 175 -10.55 -8.93 -10.67
N PRO A 176 -9.50 -8.55 -9.91
CA PRO A 176 -8.93 -9.44 -8.91
C PRO A 176 -9.94 -9.80 -7.82
N VAL A 177 -10.77 -8.84 -7.37
CA VAL A 177 -11.79 -9.08 -6.34
C VAL A 177 -12.77 -10.16 -6.83
N GLY A 178 -13.29 -10.03 -8.05
CA GLY A 178 -14.17 -11.01 -8.67
C GLY A 178 -13.51 -12.37 -8.84
N CYS A 179 -12.26 -12.44 -9.32
CA CYS A 179 -11.54 -13.72 -9.45
C CYS A 179 -11.36 -14.44 -8.11
N TYR A 180 -10.92 -13.74 -7.06
CA TYR A 180 -10.68 -14.38 -5.76
C TYR A 180 -11.96 -14.66 -4.98
N VAL A 181 -13.00 -13.81 -5.10
CA VAL A 181 -14.33 -14.11 -4.54
C VAL A 181 -14.93 -15.33 -5.24
N LEU A 182 -14.80 -15.45 -6.57
CA LEU A 182 -15.28 -16.61 -7.30
C LEU A 182 -14.52 -17.89 -6.91
N LEU A 183 -13.21 -17.81 -6.69
CA LEU A 183 -12.41 -18.92 -6.16
C LEU A 183 -12.80 -19.29 -4.72
N ALA A 184 -13.08 -18.31 -3.86
CA ALA A 184 -13.51 -18.53 -2.49
C ALA A 184 -14.92 -19.15 -2.41
N VAL A 185 -15.88 -18.60 -3.17
CA VAL A 185 -17.23 -19.14 -3.29
C VAL A 185 -17.19 -20.55 -3.90
N GLY A 186 -16.41 -20.73 -4.96
CA GLY A 186 -16.23 -22.00 -5.63
C GLY A 186 -15.42 -23.03 -4.84
N GLY A 187 -14.80 -22.67 -3.72
CA GLY A 187 -14.15 -23.59 -2.79
C GLY A 187 -14.95 -23.84 -1.50
N PHE A 188 -15.78 -22.87 -1.08
CA PHE A 188 -16.59 -22.97 0.14
C PHE A 188 -17.97 -23.60 -0.11
N PHE A 189 -18.60 -23.29 -1.26
CA PHE A 189 -19.91 -23.82 -1.63
C PHE A 189 -19.84 -25.06 -2.52
N TYR A 190 -18.74 -25.22 -3.26
CA TYR A 190 -18.52 -26.36 -4.14
C TYR A 190 -17.12 -26.93 -3.87
N SER A 191 -16.96 -28.24 -3.68
CA SER A 191 -15.62 -28.82 -3.42
C SER A 191 -14.68 -28.73 -4.63
N TYR A 192 -15.21 -28.45 -5.83
CA TYR A 192 -14.48 -28.52 -7.11
C TYR A 192 -13.18 -27.71 -7.16
N VAL A 193 -13.11 -26.52 -6.55
CA VAL A 193 -11.88 -25.71 -6.56
C VAL A 193 -10.82 -26.31 -5.63
N SER A 194 -11.23 -26.85 -4.48
CA SER A 194 -10.34 -27.56 -3.56
C SER A 194 -9.81 -28.83 -4.21
N ASP A 195 -10.70 -29.64 -4.79
CA ASP A 195 -10.37 -30.91 -5.44
C ASP A 195 -9.43 -30.69 -6.63
N PHE A 196 -9.66 -29.65 -7.44
CA PHE A 196 -8.76 -29.28 -8.53
C PHE A 196 -7.38 -28.85 -8.02
N SER A 197 -7.33 -28.10 -6.92
CA SER A 197 -6.06 -27.66 -6.32
C SER A 197 -5.29 -28.81 -5.71
N MET A 198 -5.97 -29.77 -5.09
CA MET A 198 -5.39 -31.03 -4.60
C MET A 198 -4.80 -31.85 -5.75
N ALA A 199 -5.59 -32.09 -6.81
CA ALA A 199 -5.13 -32.81 -8.00
C ALA A 199 -3.94 -32.12 -8.69
N LEU A 200 -3.93 -30.79 -8.71
CA LEU A 200 -2.80 -30.01 -9.23
C LEU A 200 -1.56 -30.18 -8.34
N GLY A 201 -1.71 -30.11 -7.02
CA GLY A 201 -0.64 -30.31 -6.05
C GLY A 201 -0.02 -31.70 -6.11
N GLU A 202 -0.86 -32.75 -6.18
CA GLU A 202 -0.41 -34.13 -6.35
C GLU A 202 0.34 -34.32 -7.68
N ALA A 203 -0.18 -33.75 -8.78
CA ALA A 203 0.48 -33.80 -10.08
C ALA A 203 1.85 -33.10 -10.09
N LEU A 204 2.02 -32.04 -9.28
CA LEU A 204 3.32 -31.38 -9.08
C LEU A 204 4.29 -32.25 -8.26
N ILE A 205 3.81 -32.93 -7.23
CA ILE A 205 4.62 -33.85 -6.41
C ILE A 205 5.11 -35.02 -7.26
N GLN A 206 4.22 -35.61 -8.07
CA GLN A 206 4.53 -36.73 -8.97
C GLN A 206 5.38 -36.34 -10.18
N GLY A 207 5.64 -35.05 -10.41
CA GLY A 207 6.44 -34.62 -11.55
C GLY A 207 5.72 -34.73 -12.91
N ARG A 208 4.38 -34.73 -12.95
CA ARG A 208 3.61 -34.92 -14.19
C ARG A 208 3.86 -33.77 -15.17
N ILE A 209 4.48 -34.08 -16.32
CA ILE A 209 4.87 -33.11 -17.34
C ILE A 209 3.69 -32.24 -17.82
N LEU A 210 2.48 -32.80 -17.90
CA LEU A 210 1.28 -32.08 -18.31
C LEU A 210 0.91 -30.93 -17.35
N ALA A 211 1.11 -31.10 -16.04
CA ALA A 211 0.81 -30.05 -15.06
C ALA A 211 1.79 -28.88 -15.20
N TYR A 212 3.09 -29.17 -15.37
CA TYR A 212 4.09 -28.13 -15.63
C TYR A 212 3.83 -27.40 -16.96
N LEU A 213 3.47 -28.13 -18.01
CA LEU A 213 3.13 -27.55 -19.30
C LEU A 213 1.93 -26.61 -19.18
N GLY A 214 0.88 -27.02 -18.46
CA GLY A 214 -0.29 -26.18 -18.19
C GLY A 214 0.10 -24.87 -17.48
N ILE A 215 0.90 -24.94 -16.42
CA ILE A 215 1.38 -23.75 -15.71
C ILE A 215 2.24 -22.85 -16.62
N LEU A 216 3.13 -23.44 -17.43
CA LEU A 216 3.95 -22.68 -18.38
C LEU A 216 3.11 -21.97 -19.45
N VAL A 217 2.04 -22.59 -19.94
CA VAL A 217 1.09 -21.97 -20.87
C VAL A 217 0.39 -20.78 -20.22
N VAL A 218 -0.06 -20.91 -18.96
CA VAL A 218 -0.66 -19.80 -18.20
C VAL A 218 0.34 -18.66 -18.03
N ILE A 219 1.58 -18.95 -17.67
CA ILE A 219 2.66 -17.95 -17.55
C ILE A 219 2.89 -17.25 -18.89
N ALA A 220 2.94 -17.99 -20.00
CA ALA A 220 3.14 -17.43 -21.34
C ALA A 220 1.98 -16.52 -21.78
N LEU A 221 0.73 -16.94 -21.53
CA LEU A 221 -0.46 -16.12 -21.78
C LEU A 221 -0.46 -14.83 -20.95
N LEU A 222 -0.18 -14.93 -19.65
CA LEU A 222 -0.08 -13.76 -18.78
C LEU A 222 1.07 -12.83 -19.19
N ALA A 223 2.21 -13.36 -19.62
CA ALA A 223 3.32 -12.57 -20.13
C ALA A 223 2.94 -11.85 -21.44
N PHE A 224 2.28 -12.54 -22.37
CA PHE A 224 1.81 -11.94 -23.62
C PHE A 224 0.78 -10.83 -23.38
N LEU A 225 -0.23 -11.08 -22.54
CA LEU A 225 -1.25 -10.11 -22.20
C LEU A 225 -0.65 -8.89 -21.49
N ASN A 226 0.26 -9.11 -20.54
CA ASN A 226 1.02 -8.04 -19.89
C ASN A 226 1.78 -7.18 -20.90
N SER A 227 2.51 -7.80 -21.83
CA SER A 227 3.26 -7.07 -22.84
C SER A 227 2.35 -6.21 -23.72
N ARG A 228 1.18 -6.73 -24.12
CA ARG A 228 0.19 -5.97 -24.92
C ARG A 228 -0.40 -4.79 -24.15
N VAL A 229 -0.84 -5.01 -22.91
CA VAL A 229 -1.46 -3.97 -22.07
C VAL A 229 -0.46 -2.88 -21.71
N GLN A 230 0.76 -3.26 -21.32
CA GLN A 230 1.81 -2.28 -21.02
C GLN A 230 2.18 -1.47 -22.26
N MET A 231 2.33 -2.11 -23.41
CA MET A 231 2.63 -1.43 -24.67
C MET A 231 1.53 -0.40 -25.00
N ALA A 232 0.25 -0.79 -24.98
CA ALA A 232 -0.87 0.14 -25.17
C ALA A 232 -0.83 1.33 -24.19
N CYS A 233 -0.43 1.07 -22.94
CA CYS A 233 -0.28 2.10 -21.93
C CYS A 233 0.84 3.10 -22.27
N ILE A 234 2.01 2.62 -22.71
CA ILE A 234 3.13 3.47 -23.14
C ILE A 234 2.73 4.36 -24.30
N TYR A 235 2.05 3.81 -25.32
CA TYR A 235 1.59 4.60 -26.47
C TYR A 235 0.53 5.61 -26.07
N SER A 236 -0.38 5.27 -25.15
CA SER A 236 -1.35 6.23 -24.62
C SER A 236 -0.69 7.39 -23.85
N GLU A 237 0.41 7.14 -23.14
CA GLU A 237 1.16 8.19 -22.43
C GLU A 237 1.97 9.06 -23.41
N LEU A 238 2.57 8.48 -24.45
CA LEU A 238 3.30 9.20 -25.50
C LEU A 238 2.38 10.05 -26.38
N ASN A 239 1.23 9.50 -26.77
CA ASN A 239 0.25 10.19 -27.63
C ASN A 239 -0.53 11.25 -26.87
N ARG A 240 -0.48 11.24 -25.54
CA ARG A 240 -0.98 12.31 -24.71
C ARG A 240 -0.02 13.50 -24.82
N ARG A 241 -0.15 14.26 -25.93
CA ARG A 241 0.33 15.64 -25.99
C ARG A 241 -0.10 16.30 -24.68
N GLU A 242 0.81 17.05 -24.05
CA GLU A 242 0.46 17.98 -22.99
C GLU A 242 -0.54 18.97 -23.56
N LYS A 243 -1.82 18.57 -23.60
CA LYS A 243 -2.91 19.51 -23.68
C LYS A 243 -2.75 20.29 -22.40
N MET A 244 -2.05 21.43 -22.48
CA MET A 244 -2.17 22.47 -21.48
C MET A 244 -3.67 22.59 -21.26
N PRO A 245 -4.21 22.19 -20.09
CA PRO A 245 -5.59 22.48 -19.84
C PRO A 245 -5.66 24.00 -19.98
N GLN A 246 -6.37 24.48 -21.00
CA GLN A 246 -6.78 25.88 -21.01
C GLN A 246 -7.28 26.17 -19.60
N VAL A 247 -6.87 27.32 -19.06
CA VAL A 247 -7.23 27.80 -17.71
C VAL A 247 -8.74 28.10 -17.67
N LYS A 248 -9.57 27.12 -18.00
CA LYS A 248 -10.99 27.10 -17.75
C LYS A 248 -11.08 26.65 -16.30
N HIS A 249 -11.74 27.46 -15.47
CA HIS A 249 -12.03 27.26 -14.03
C HIS A 249 -11.24 28.18 -13.07
N ALA A 250 -11.05 29.45 -13.44
CA ALA A 250 -10.72 30.50 -12.46
C ALA A 250 -11.82 30.68 -11.39
N GLY A 251 -13.06 30.21 -11.62
CA GLY A 251 -14.21 30.41 -10.74
C GLY A 251 -14.51 29.33 -9.68
N ARG A 252 -13.92 28.13 -9.73
CA ARG A 252 -14.44 26.96 -8.97
C ARG A 252 -14.26 27.01 -7.45
N TYR A 253 -13.48 27.96 -6.94
CA TYR A 253 -13.20 28.12 -5.51
C TYR A 253 -13.40 29.56 -5.01
N ARG A 254 -14.28 30.36 -5.64
CA ARG A 254 -14.46 31.77 -5.26
C ARG A 254 -14.84 31.95 -3.78
N PHE A 255 -15.59 31.00 -3.20
CA PHE A 255 -15.92 30.93 -1.78
C PHE A 255 -14.68 31.05 -0.86
N LEU A 256 -13.57 30.42 -1.23
CA LEU A 256 -12.35 30.44 -0.40
C LEU A 256 -11.62 31.80 -0.43
N ASN A 257 -11.99 32.75 -1.31
CA ASN A 257 -11.38 34.09 -1.29
C ASN A 257 -11.69 34.87 -0.01
N HIS A 258 -12.77 34.54 0.68
CA HIS A 258 -13.18 35.25 1.89
C HIS A 258 -12.22 35.04 3.07
N PHE A 259 -11.39 33.99 3.02
CA PHE A 259 -10.42 33.64 4.06
C PHE A 259 -9.01 34.24 3.83
N GLY A 260 -8.89 35.22 2.92
CA GLY A 260 -7.64 35.91 2.61
C GLY A 260 -6.51 34.97 2.17
N LEU A 261 -5.28 35.25 2.62
CA LEU A 261 -4.08 34.46 2.32
C LEU A 261 -4.24 32.98 2.69
N THR A 262 -4.86 32.65 3.83
CA THR A 262 -5.10 31.25 4.22
C THR A 262 -6.01 30.53 3.23
N GLY A 263 -7.03 31.23 2.72
CA GLY A 263 -7.91 30.72 1.67
C GLY A 263 -7.20 30.40 0.36
N GLU A 264 -6.20 31.19 -0.03
CA GLU A 264 -5.38 30.91 -1.21
C GLU A 264 -4.55 29.63 -1.06
N TYR A 265 -3.93 29.41 0.11
CA TYR A 265 -3.21 28.17 0.39
C TYR A 265 -4.15 26.95 0.47
N MET A 266 -5.36 27.11 1.00
CA MET A 266 -6.39 26.06 0.96
C MET A 266 -6.77 25.70 -0.49
N LYS A 267 -6.88 26.68 -1.39
CA LYS A 267 -7.10 26.42 -2.82
C LYS A 267 -5.94 25.68 -3.46
N LEU A 268 -4.70 26.04 -3.11
CA LEU A 268 -3.52 25.35 -3.62
C LEU A 268 -3.55 23.88 -3.20
N GLU A 269 -3.95 23.58 -1.96
CA GLU A 269 -4.07 22.20 -1.48
C GLU A 269 -5.17 21.42 -2.20
N LEU A 270 -6.37 21.98 -2.33
CA LEU A 270 -7.46 21.35 -3.08
C LEU A 270 -7.09 21.12 -4.54
N LYS A 271 -6.44 22.10 -5.19
CA LYS A 271 -5.90 21.95 -6.54
C LYS A 271 -4.85 20.85 -6.60
N MET A 272 -3.96 20.75 -5.60
CA MET A 272 -2.97 19.68 -5.55
C MET A 272 -3.65 18.31 -5.53
N ILE A 273 -4.63 18.12 -4.65
CA ILE A 273 -5.36 16.85 -4.47
C ILE A 273 -6.12 16.47 -5.75
N PHE A 274 -6.86 17.38 -6.36
CA PHE A 274 -7.74 17.03 -7.49
C PHE A 274 -7.10 17.13 -8.87
N ARG A 275 -6.07 17.97 -9.06
CA ARG A 275 -5.44 18.19 -10.37
C ARG A 275 -4.32 17.18 -10.64
N ASN A 276 -3.51 16.86 -9.63
CA ASN A 276 -2.29 16.10 -9.83
C ASN A 276 -2.56 14.60 -9.72
N LYS A 277 -1.94 13.78 -10.59
CA LYS A 277 -2.27 12.35 -10.71
C LYS A 277 -1.99 11.56 -9.42
N ALA A 278 -0.84 11.80 -8.79
CA ALA A 278 -0.41 11.07 -7.61
C ALA A 278 -1.33 11.29 -6.39
N PRO A 279 -1.55 12.54 -5.91
CA PRO A 279 -2.44 12.77 -4.79
C PRO A 279 -3.91 12.46 -5.11
N LYS A 280 -4.37 12.67 -6.37
CA LYS A 280 -5.73 12.28 -6.79
C LYS A 280 -5.94 10.77 -6.66
N LYS A 281 -4.97 9.97 -7.09
CA LYS A 281 -5.05 8.51 -6.98
C LYS A 281 -5.02 8.06 -5.52
N ASN A 282 -4.16 8.66 -4.69
CA ASN A 282 -4.13 8.37 -3.25
C ASN A 282 -5.47 8.72 -2.58
N PHE A 283 -6.07 9.86 -2.93
CA PHE A 283 -7.38 10.27 -2.46
C PHE A 283 -8.46 9.26 -2.85
N GLN A 284 -8.56 8.91 -4.14
CA GLN A 284 -9.54 7.93 -4.63
C GLN A 284 -9.38 6.55 -3.98
N MET A 285 -8.14 6.06 -3.85
CA MET A 285 -7.85 4.77 -3.22
C MET A 285 -8.26 4.76 -1.75
N MET A 286 -7.98 5.84 -1.02
CA MET A 286 -8.41 5.95 0.38
C MET A 286 -9.92 6.08 0.52
N THR A 287 -10.60 6.80 -0.36
CA THR A 287 -12.07 6.85 -0.34
C THR A 287 -12.66 5.44 -0.49
N VAL A 288 -12.13 4.62 -1.41
CA VAL A 288 -12.59 3.23 -1.58
C VAL A 288 -12.36 2.42 -0.30
N ILE A 289 -11.19 2.55 0.33
CA ILE A 289 -10.86 1.85 1.58
C ILE A 289 -11.78 2.28 2.73
N ILE A 290 -12.02 3.59 2.88
CA ILE A 290 -12.93 4.14 3.91
C ILE A 290 -14.35 3.63 3.69
N VAL A 291 -14.84 3.62 2.45
CA VAL A 291 -16.17 3.09 2.13
C VAL A 291 -16.26 1.59 2.41
N SER A 292 -15.22 0.81 2.09
CA SER A 292 -15.21 -0.62 2.41
C SER A 292 -15.22 -0.90 3.91
N PHE A 293 -14.48 -0.12 4.71
CA PHE A 293 -14.50 -0.24 6.16
C PHE A 293 -15.82 0.26 6.77
N ALA A 294 -16.41 1.32 6.22
CA ALA A 294 -17.74 1.77 6.64
C ALA A 294 -18.82 0.73 6.32
N LEU A 295 -18.71 0.02 5.19
CA LEU A 295 -19.62 -1.07 4.83
C LEU A 295 -19.45 -2.29 5.73
N SER A 296 -18.21 -2.68 6.07
CA SER A 296 -17.97 -3.80 6.99
C SER A 296 -18.56 -3.57 8.37
N LEU A 297 -18.62 -2.30 8.80
CA LEU A 297 -19.25 -1.92 10.07
C LEU A 297 -20.76 -2.17 10.13
N LEU A 298 -21.43 -2.33 8.97
CA LEU A 298 -22.85 -2.69 8.93
C LEU A 298 -23.10 -4.17 9.27
N GLY A 299 -22.09 -5.03 9.11
CA GLY A 299 -22.22 -6.48 9.27
C GLY A 299 -21.96 -7.01 10.68
N PHE A 300 -21.46 -6.17 11.61
CA PHE A 300 -21.14 -6.60 12.97
C PHE A 300 -22.38 -6.51 13.88
N SER A 301 -22.85 -7.65 14.38
CA SER A 301 -23.72 -7.70 15.55
C SER A 301 -22.86 -7.67 16.82
N HIS A 302 -23.26 -6.94 17.87
CA HIS A 302 -22.48 -6.77 19.11
C HIS A 302 -22.45 -8.06 19.98
N ALA A 303 -21.89 -9.16 19.50
CA ALA A 303 -21.97 -10.45 20.20
C ALA A 303 -20.70 -10.81 20.99
N GLY A 304 -19.52 -10.23 20.70
CA GLY A 304 -18.28 -10.56 21.42
C GLY A 304 -17.26 -9.43 21.68
N GLU A 305 -16.37 -9.64 22.66
CA GLU A 305 -15.28 -8.70 23.04
C GLU A 305 -14.23 -8.52 21.91
N GLU A 306 -13.92 -9.59 21.17
CA GLU A 306 -13.04 -9.56 19.99
C GLU A 306 -13.63 -8.70 18.85
N GLU A 307 -14.95 -8.73 18.68
CA GLU A 307 -15.68 -7.95 17.68
C GLU A 307 -15.71 -6.46 18.06
N PHE A 308 -15.82 -6.16 19.36
CA PHE A 308 -15.77 -4.80 19.89
C PHE A 308 -14.44 -4.10 19.56
N PHE A 309 -13.31 -4.78 19.75
CA PHE A 309 -12.00 -4.24 19.38
C PHE A 309 -11.87 -4.00 17.88
N SER A 310 -12.33 -4.95 17.07
CA SER A 310 -12.31 -4.86 15.60
C SER A 310 -13.12 -3.66 15.10
N LEU A 311 -14.29 -3.42 15.70
CA LEU A 311 -15.16 -2.28 15.41
C LEU A 311 -14.43 -0.94 15.68
N HIS A 312 -13.75 -0.81 16.82
CA HIS A 312 -12.98 0.40 17.13
C HIS A 312 -11.86 0.67 16.15
N LEU A 313 -11.13 -0.37 15.74
CA LEU A 313 -10.06 -0.24 14.76
C LEU A 313 -10.58 0.31 13.44
N TYR A 314 -11.69 -0.21 12.93
CA TYR A 314 -12.28 0.27 11.68
C TYR A 314 -12.69 1.74 11.75
N VAL A 315 -13.29 2.18 12.87
CA VAL A 315 -13.66 3.59 13.05
C VAL A 315 -12.44 4.50 13.07
N VAL A 316 -11.38 4.13 13.80
CA VAL A 316 -10.12 4.88 13.85
C VAL A 316 -9.49 4.99 12.45
N TYR A 317 -9.48 3.91 11.66
CA TYR A 317 -8.92 3.92 10.31
C TYR A 317 -9.68 4.83 9.35
N CYS A 318 -11.00 4.87 9.46
CA CYS A 318 -11.81 5.70 8.57
C CYS A 318 -11.53 7.19 8.74
N PHE A 319 -11.32 7.66 9.97
CA PHE A 319 -10.95 9.06 10.21
C PHE A 319 -9.46 9.36 9.94
N THR A 320 -8.56 8.41 10.17
CA THR A 320 -7.11 8.64 9.97
C THR A 320 -6.62 8.44 8.52
N GLY A 321 -7.37 7.71 7.69
CA GLY A 321 -6.92 7.24 6.37
C GLY A 321 -6.46 8.35 5.40
N TYR A 322 -7.16 9.48 5.35
CA TYR A 322 -6.76 10.62 4.51
C TYR A 322 -5.46 11.29 4.97
N ALA A 323 -5.28 11.43 6.29
CA ALA A 323 -4.06 12.02 6.85
C ALA A 323 -2.84 11.12 6.61
N ILE A 324 -2.98 9.81 6.81
CA ILE A 324 -1.88 8.86 6.59
C ILE A 324 -1.44 8.85 5.13
N SER A 325 -2.36 9.06 4.19
CA SER A 325 -2.06 8.90 2.77
C SER A 325 -1.55 10.15 2.08
N ILE A 326 -2.09 11.33 2.43
CA ILE A 326 -1.75 12.59 1.76
C ILE A 326 -0.95 13.49 2.71
N LEU A 327 -1.40 13.68 3.96
CA LEU A 327 -0.76 14.58 4.93
C LEU A 327 0.62 14.10 5.35
N SER A 328 0.83 12.78 5.44
CA SER A 328 2.16 12.20 5.71
C SER A 328 3.22 12.60 4.69
N ARG A 329 2.84 13.14 3.53
CA ARG A 329 3.72 13.51 2.42
C ARG A 329 3.77 15.01 2.13
N ILE A 330 3.34 15.83 3.07
CA ILE A 330 3.21 17.29 2.94
C ILE A 330 4.43 17.95 2.25
N MET A 331 5.60 17.94 2.87
CA MET A 331 6.82 18.57 2.34
C MET A 331 7.31 17.93 1.04
N ALA A 332 6.98 16.65 0.80
CA ALA A 332 7.39 15.96 -0.40
C ALA A 332 6.67 16.51 -1.64
N TYR A 333 5.38 16.86 -1.53
CA TYR A 333 4.60 17.43 -2.62
C TYR A 333 4.92 18.90 -2.89
N GLU A 334 5.30 19.66 -1.87
CA GLU A 334 5.72 21.05 -2.01
C GLU A 334 7.17 21.22 -2.48
N GLY A 335 7.98 20.16 -2.42
CA GLY A 335 9.42 20.23 -2.62
C GLY A 335 9.89 20.86 -3.94
N ASN A 336 9.06 20.88 -4.99
CA ASN A 336 9.40 21.53 -6.27
C ASN A 336 9.34 23.07 -6.23
N TYR A 337 8.48 23.65 -5.38
CA TYR A 337 8.25 25.10 -5.30
C TYR A 337 8.47 25.66 -3.89
N LEU A 338 8.95 24.82 -2.96
CA LEU A 338 9.24 25.20 -1.58
C LEU A 338 10.25 26.36 -1.50
N ASP A 339 11.20 26.45 -2.43
CA ASP A 339 12.15 27.56 -2.51
C ASP A 339 11.43 28.91 -2.63
N GLY A 340 10.43 29.01 -3.53
CA GLY A 340 9.65 30.23 -3.74
C GLY A 340 8.73 30.55 -2.56
N LEU A 341 8.23 29.52 -1.86
CA LEU A 341 7.48 29.71 -0.63
C LEU A 341 8.36 30.31 0.46
N LEU A 342 9.57 29.77 0.68
CA LEU A 342 10.47 30.21 1.75
C LEU A 342 11.00 31.65 1.56
N MET A 343 10.98 32.19 0.34
CA MET A 343 11.32 33.59 0.06
C MET A 343 10.29 34.58 0.65
N HIS A 344 9.02 34.19 0.73
CA HIS A 344 7.96 35.05 1.27
C HIS A 344 7.86 34.90 2.79
N ARG A 345 7.90 36.02 3.52
CA ARG A 345 7.77 36.01 4.99
C ARG A 345 6.38 35.49 5.40
N GLY A 346 6.36 34.45 6.24
CA GLY A 346 5.13 33.90 6.82
C GLY A 346 4.30 32.97 5.92
N SER A 347 4.65 32.80 4.64
CA SER A 347 3.96 31.91 3.68
C SER A 347 3.78 30.48 4.19
N LEU A 348 4.83 29.92 4.80
CA LEU A 348 4.86 28.55 5.30
C LEU A 348 3.88 28.35 6.47
N LEU A 349 3.69 29.38 7.30
CA LEU A 349 2.72 29.33 8.39
C LEU A 349 1.28 29.32 7.84
N TYR A 350 1.01 30.12 6.81
CA TYR A 350 -0.29 30.11 6.13
C TYR A 350 -0.55 28.81 5.36
N LEU A 351 0.51 28.19 4.81
CA LEU A 351 0.44 26.87 4.19
C LEU A 351 0.02 25.79 5.22
N PHE A 352 0.67 25.75 6.38
CA PHE A 352 0.33 24.77 7.42
C PHE A 352 -1.10 24.95 7.95
N ARG A 353 -1.53 26.20 8.18
CA ARG A 353 -2.91 26.50 8.57
C ARG A 353 -3.91 26.11 7.49
N GLY A 354 -3.64 26.46 6.24
CA GLY A 354 -4.52 26.12 5.12
C GLY A 354 -4.69 24.61 4.96
N LYS A 355 -3.61 23.85 5.14
CA LYS A 355 -3.67 22.38 5.14
C LYS A 355 -4.53 21.86 6.28
N TYR A 356 -4.24 22.29 7.52
CA TYR A 356 -5.03 21.88 8.68
C TYR A 356 -6.54 22.02 8.44
N TYR A 357 -6.98 23.17 7.93
CA TYR A 357 -8.39 23.41 7.62
C TYR A 357 -8.94 22.51 6.49
N VAL A 358 -8.17 22.28 5.43
CA VAL A 358 -8.59 21.37 4.35
C VAL A 358 -8.75 19.94 4.87
N TYR A 359 -7.84 19.46 5.73
CA TYR A 359 -7.97 18.12 6.32
C TYR A 359 -9.11 18.03 7.32
N CYS A 360 -9.39 19.08 8.09
CA CYS A 360 -10.59 19.15 8.92
C CYS A 360 -11.87 19.05 8.07
N LEU A 361 -11.91 19.73 6.91
CA LEU A 361 -13.03 19.63 5.97
C LEU A 361 -13.14 18.22 5.37
N LEU A 362 -12.01 17.57 5.07
CA LEU A 362 -12.01 16.19 4.57
C LEU A 362 -12.54 15.16 5.56
N LEU A 363 -12.54 15.43 6.88
CA LEU A 363 -13.15 14.55 7.90
C LEU A 363 -14.68 14.47 7.78
N VAL A 364 -15.32 15.39 7.07
CA VAL A 364 -16.76 15.33 6.79
C VAL A 364 -17.09 14.11 5.91
N ILE A 365 -16.19 13.71 5.01
CA ILE A 365 -16.42 12.56 4.12
C ILE A 365 -16.54 11.24 4.91
N PRO A 366 -15.57 10.83 5.76
CA PRO A 366 -15.71 9.62 6.56
C PRO A 366 -16.87 9.72 7.56
N LEU A 367 -17.17 10.91 8.10
CA LEU A 367 -18.36 11.11 8.94
C LEU A 367 -19.64 10.74 8.16
N MET A 368 -19.80 11.24 6.94
CA MET A 368 -20.97 10.95 6.09
C MET A 368 -21.06 9.47 5.71
N CYS A 369 -19.92 8.82 5.44
CA CYS A 369 -19.88 7.38 5.17
C CYS A 369 -20.29 6.52 6.38
N MET A 370 -20.11 7.02 7.61
CA MET A 370 -20.46 6.29 8.84
C MET A 370 -21.90 6.51 9.31
N LEU A 371 -22.61 7.50 8.77
CA LEU A 371 -24.00 7.78 9.16
C LEU A 371 -24.93 6.56 9.01
N PRO A 372 -24.87 5.74 7.94
CA PRO A 372 -25.72 4.55 7.83
C PRO A 372 -25.50 3.56 8.99
N ALA A 373 -24.24 3.33 9.38
CA ALA A 373 -23.90 2.44 10.49
C ALA A 373 -24.33 3.01 11.85
N LEU A 374 -24.38 4.35 11.96
CA LEU A 374 -24.90 5.03 13.14
C LEU A 374 -26.41 4.88 13.28
N ILE A 375 -27.15 5.00 12.17
CA ILE A 375 -28.62 4.88 12.13
C ILE A 375 -29.06 3.44 12.45
N LEU A 376 -28.30 2.44 11.99
CA LEU A 376 -28.55 1.02 12.27
C LEU A 376 -28.20 0.60 13.71
N GLY A 377 -27.63 1.50 14.53
CA GLY A 377 -27.25 1.21 15.91
C GLY A 377 -25.99 0.33 16.04
N SER A 378 -25.30 0.06 14.94
CA SER A 378 -24.05 -0.74 14.93
C SER A 378 -22.88 0.01 15.57
N ILE A 379 -22.96 1.32 15.78
CA ILE A 379 -21.86 2.13 16.34
C ILE A 379 -22.42 3.18 17.30
N SER A 380 -21.73 3.42 18.42
CA SER A 380 -22.08 4.51 19.33
C SER A 380 -21.72 5.89 18.77
N VAL A 381 -22.62 6.86 18.94
CA VAL A 381 -22.40 8.27 18.55
C VAL A 381 -21.17 8.85 19.24
N LEU A 382 -20.97 8.49 20.51
CA LEU A 382 -19.88 8.97 21.34
C LEU A 382 -18.51 8.54 20.78
N LEU A 383 -18.40 7.30 20.28
CA LEU A 383 -17.17 6.83 19.63
C LEU A 383 -16.84 7.65 18.38
N VAL A 384 -17.83 7.84 17.49
CA VAL A 384 -17.63 8.56 16.22
C VAL A 384 -17.22 10.01 16.49
N PHE A 385 -17.90 10.68 17.43
CA PHE A 385 -17.57 12.05 17.82
C PHE A 385 -16.18 12.15 18.47
N SER A 386 -15.87 11.25 19.41
CA SER A 386 -14.57 11.18 20.05
C SER A 386 -13.44 11.01 19.04
N GLN A 387 -13.59 10.11 18.08
CA GLN A 387 -12.58 9.86 17.06
C GLN A 387 -12.43 11.04 16.09
N LEU A 388 -13.51 11.72 15.73
CA LEU A 388 -13.44 12.94 14.92
C LEU A 388 -12.63 14.04 15.63
N VAL A 389 -12.91 14.29 16.90
CA VAL A 389 -12.23 15.33 17.69
C VAL A 389 -10.77 14.94 17.96
N TYR A 390 -10.51 13.69 18.30
CA TYR A 390 -9.16 13.17 18.53
C TYR A 390 -8.29 13.21 17.27
N THR A 391 -8.85 12.86 16.11
CA THR A 391 -8.09 12.90 14.84
C THR A 391 -7.75 14.33 14.43
N ALA A 392 -8.70 15.26 14.54
CA ALA A 392 -8.48 16.68 14.27
C ALA A 392 -7.50 17.34 15.25
N GLY A 393 -7.56 16.97 16.53
CA GLY A 393 -6.78 17.62 17.60
C GLY A 393 -5.40 17.03 17.84
N VAL A 394 -5.26 15.71 17.82
CA VAL A 394 -4.01 15.01 18.20
C VAL A 394 -3.33 14.41 16.97
N THR A 395 -4.09 13.71 16.13
CA THR A 395 -3.51 12.93 15.04
C THR A 395 -2.92 13.83 13.94
N PHE A 396 -3.64 14.88 13.51
CA PHE A 396 -3.12 15.79 12.48
C PHE A 396 -1.83 16.50 12.88
N PRO A 397 -1.69 17.11 14.08
CA PRO A 397 -0.43 17.72 14.49
C PRO A 397 0.73 16.73 14.56
N VAL A 398 0.50 15.52 15.08
CA VAL A 398 1.52 14.46 15.16
C VAL A 398 1.98 14.06 13.76
N ILE A 399 1.06 13.80 12.83
CA ILE A 399 1.41 13.45 11.44
C ILE A 399 2.15 14.59 10.77
N MET A 400 1.72 15.84 10.94
CA MET A 400 2.40 17.02 10.37
C MET A 400 3.82 17.18 10.93
N LEU A 401 4.03 16.90 12.22
CA LEU A 401 5.35 16.94 12.84
C LEU A 401 6.27 15.85 12.28
N LEU A 402 5.77 14.61 12.15
CA LEU A 402 6.52 13.48 11.59
C LEU A 402 6.83 13.69 10.11
N ALA A 403 5.91 14.30 9.38
CA ALA A 403 6.11 14.58 7.97
C ALA A 403 7.25 15.59 7.71
N LEU A 404 7.73 16.33 8.72
CA LEU A 404 8.95 17.14 8.65
C LEU A 404 10.24 16.30 8.55
N MET A 405 10.18 15.02 8.91
CA MET A 405 11.30 14.10 8.73
C MET A 405 11.45 13.64 7.27
N ASN A 406 10.47 13.94 6.42
CA ASN A 406 10.55 13.61 5.01
C ASN A 406 11.45 14.59 4.27
N ARG A 407 12.54 14.02 3.75
CA ARG A 407 13.63 14.73 3.07
C ARG A 407 13.64 14.49 1.56
N LYS A 408 12.56 13.96 1.00
CA LYS A 408 12.50 13.55 -0.41
C LYS A 408 11.33 14.21 -1.12
N THR A 409 11.57 14.81 -2.27
CA THR A 409 10.50 15.34 -3.14
C THR A 409 9.72 14.19 -3.79
N ALA A 410 8.41 14.39 -3.92
CA ALA A 410 7.50 13.46 -4.58
C ALA A 410 7.05 14.04 -5.92
N PRO A 411 7.29 13.35 -7.06
CA PRO A 411 6.84 13.83 -8.35
C PRO A 411 5.31 13.83 -8.43
N LEU A 412 4.72 15.00 -8.67
CA LEU A 412 3.26 15.21 -8.71
C LEU A 412 2.60 14.54 -9.94
N ASP A 413 3.33 14.46 -11.06
CA ASP A 413 2.86 13.96 -12.36
C ASP A 413 3.31 12.54 -12.70
N ALA A 414 3.88 11.81 -11.74
CA ALA A 414 4.31 10.44 -11.96
C ALA A 414 3.10 9.51 -12.21
N SER A 415 2.68 9.39 -13.47
CA SER A 415 1.98 8.20 -13.96
C SER A 415 2.98 7.15 -14.42
N LEU A 416 2.68 5.92 -14.03
CA LEU A 416 3.25 4.64 -14.47
C LEU A 416 4.76 4.39 -14.43
N MET A 417 5.63 5.40 -14.44
CA MET A 417 7.08 5.24 -14.70
C MET A 417 7.97 6.21 -13.89
N GLY A 418 7.44 6.80 -12.81
CA GLY A 418 8.21 7.67 -11.92
C GLY A 418 9.01 6.91 -10.87
N LYS A 419 10.16 7.47 -10.48
CA LYS A 419 11.09 6.91 -9.49
C LYS A 419 10.48 6.92 -8.07
N GLY A 420 10.01 5.76 -7.60
CA GLY A 420 9.85 5.44 -6.17
C GLY A 420 8.76 6.21 -5.44
N GLN A 421 7.55 5.66 -5.44
CA GLN A 421 6.38 6.17 -4.69
C GLN A 421 6.54 6.05 -3.16
N TRP A 422 7.54 5.28 -2.72
CA TRP A 422 8.06 5.16 -1.36
C TRP A 422 9.55 4.92 -1.49
N ASN A 423 10.39 5.86 -1.07
CA ASN A 423 11.83 5.63 -1.19
C ASN A 423 12.65 6.30 -0.09
N SER A 424 12.00 6.83 0.95
CA SER A 424 12.67 7.13 2.20
C SER A 424 12.15 6.17 3.27
N PRO A 425 13.01 5.40 3.95
CA PRO A 425 12.59 4.56 5.06
C PRO A 425 11.98 5.39 6.19
N TYR A 426 12.39 6.66 6.31
CA TYR A 426 11.79 7.61 7.24
C TYR A 426 10.34 7.93 6.88
N GLN A 427 9.98 7.90 5.60
CA GLN A 427 8.60 8.06 5.15
C GLN A 427 7.77 6.81 5.48
N ALA A 428 8.33 5.62 5.29
CA ALA A 428 7.69 4.36 5.68
C ALA A 428 7.51 4.29 7.19
N LEU A 429 8.52 4.66 7.97
CA LEU A 429 8.47 4.74 9.43
C LEU A 429 7.48 5.80 9.91
N SER A 430 7.43 6.97 9.27
CA SER A 430 6.47 8.03 9.62
C SER A 430 5.03 7.59 9.37
N VAL A 431 4.78 6.84 8.29
CA VAL A 431 3.46 6.29 7.98
C VAL A 431 3.12 5.11 8.88
N ALA A 432 4.07 4.22 9.16
CA ALA A 432 3.88 3.13 10.13
C ALA A 432 3.55 3.70 11.51
N PHE A 433 4.30 4.69 12.00
CA PHE A 433 4.01 5.36 13.26
C PHE A 433 2.65 6.06 13.23
N ALA A 434 2.31 6.78 12.15
CA ALA A 434 1.00 7.41 12.01
C ALA A 434 -0.17 6.40 12.00
N PHE A 435 0.08 5.17 11.56
CA PHE A 435 -0.91 4.09 11.51
C PHE A 435 -1.05 3.38 12.87
N PHE A 436 0.07 3.06 13.53
CA PHE A 436 0.06 2.30 14.79
C PHE A 436 -0.12 3.19 16.04
N ALA A 437 0.35 4.43 16.03
CA ALA A 437 0.33 5.27 17.23
C ALA A 437 -1.09 5.59 17.72
N PRO A 438 -2.07 5.98 16.88
CA PRO A 438 -3.44 6.21 17.34
C PRO A 438 -4.06 4.95 17.96
N ILE A 439 -3.76 3.77 17.41
CA ILE A 439 -4.25 2.47 17.87
C ILE A 439 -3.63 2.08 19.19
N ALA A 440 -2.32 2.22 19.33
CA ALA A 440 -1.61 1.91 20.55
C ALA A 440 -2.13 2.77 21.70
N ILE A 441 -2.36 4.06 21.46
CA ILE A 441 -2.92 4.97 22.46
C ILE A 441 -4.34 4.55 22.84
N CYS A 442 -5.21 4.26 21.86
CA CYS A 442 -6.57 3.77 22.14
C CYS A 442 -6.55 2.45 22.92
N ARG A 443 -5.69 1.49 22.54
CA ARG A 443 -5.57 0.19 23.21
C ARG A 443 -5.10 0.33 24.65
N ILE A 444 -4.11 1.20 24.91
CA ILE A 444 -3.67 1.49 26.27
C ILE A 444 -4.82 2.09 27.09
N LEU A 445 -5.60 3.02 26.52
CA LEU A 445 -6.75 3.61 27.21
C LEU A 445 -7.83 2.56 27.56
N PHE A 446 -8.13 1.63 26.65
CA PHE A 446 -9.14 0.59 26.89
C PHE A 446 -8.71 -0.51 27.88
N ILE A 447 -7.40 -0.72 28.07
CA ILE A 447 -6.92 -1.65 29.11
C ILE A 447 -7.15 -1.08 30.51
N TRP A 448 -7.10 0.25 30.64
CA TRP A 448 -7.11 0.92 31.93
C TRP A 448 -8.48 1.49 32.32
N MET A 449 -9.40 1.68 31.37
CA MET A 449 -10.64 2.41 31.57
C MET A 449 -11.83 1.81 30.81
N GLU A 450 -13.04 2.04 31.33
CA GLU A 450 -14.28 1.67 30.64
C GLU A 450 -14.43 2.41 29.30
N PRO A 451 -15.08 1.82 28.27
CA PRO A 451 -15.14 2.41 26.94
C PRO A 451 -15.72 3.84 26.89
N SER A 452 -16.76 4.11 27.69
CA SER A 452 -17.41 5.42 27.80
C SER A 452 -16.44 6.50 28.29
N THR A 453 -15.67 6.19 29.34
CA THR A 453 -14.65 7.08 29.90
C THR A 453 -13.47 7.27 28.95
N ALA A 454 -13.05 6.21 28.23
CA ALA A 454 -11.98 6.29 27.24
C ALA A 454 -12.32 7.24 26.08
N TYR A 455 -13.57 7.26 25.60
CA TYR A 455 -14.02 8.22 24.58
C TYR A 455 -14.02 9.66 25.10
N LEU A 456 -14.42 9.85 26.35
CA LEU A 456 -14.43 11.17 26.97
C LEU A 456 -13.01 11.71 27.11
N VAL A 457 -12.06 10.87 27.55
CA VAL A 457 -10.63 11.22 27.62
C VAL A 457 -10.06 11.55 26.23
N CYS A 458 -10.36 10.73 25.22
CA CYS A 458 -9.94 11.02 23.83
C CYS A 458 -10.48 12.36 23.33
N THR A 459 -11.74 12.68 23.64
CA THR A 459 -12.37 13.96 23.28
C THR A 459 -11.69 15.11 24.01
N LEU A 460 -11.47 14.98 25.32
CA LEU A 460 -10.77 15.98 26.15
C LEU A 460 -9.33 16.22 25.71
N LEU A 461 -8.64 15.22 25.16
CA LEU A 461 -7.29 15.40 24.59
C LEU A 461 -7.34 16.08 23.22
N GLY A 462 -8.38 15.83 22.42
CA GLY A 462 -8.52 16.42 21.09
C GLY A 462 -8.90 17.91 21.11
N VAL A 463 -9.80 18.34 22.01
CA VAL A 463 -10.28 19.73 22.06
C VAL A 463 -9.13 20.75 22.23
N PRO A 464 -8.18 20.60 23.18
CA PRO A 464 -7.02 21.47 23.29
C PRO A 464 -6.18 21.51 22.03
N GLY A 465 -6.02 20.39 21.33
CA GLY A 465 -5.25 20.32 20.08
C GLY A 465 -5.86 21.18 18.96
N ILE A 466 -7.19 21.24 18.89
CA ILE A 466 -7.94 22.09 17.94
C ILE A 466 -7.83 23.57 18.33
N VAL A 467 -8.03 23.89 19.61
CA VAL A 467 -7.97 25.27 20.11
C VAL A 467 -6.56 25.84 19.99
N LEU A 468 -5.54 25.03 20.29
CA LEU A 468 -4.12 25.42 20.25
C LEU A 468 -3.51 25.33 18.84
N HIS A 469 -4.32 25.13 17.78
CA HIS A 469 -3.83 25.11 16.40
C HIS A 469 -2.98 26.30 15.95
N PRO A 470 -3.24 27.56 16.34
CA PRO A 470 -2.38 28.65 15.90
C PRO A 470 -1.00 28.57 16.57
N LEU A 471 -0.90 28.00 17.76
CA LEU A 471 0.35 27.86 18.53
C LEU A 471 1.21 26.73 17.97
N TRP A 472 0.66 25.53 17.81
CA TRP A 472 1.45 24.41 17.30
C TRP A 472 1.82 24.59 15.81
N CYS A 473 0.99 25.24 14.99
CA CYS A 473 1.40 25.67 13.64
C CYS A 473 2.61 26.61 13.67
N LYS A 474 2.69 27.50 14.66
CA LYS A 474 3.82 28.42 14.84
C LYS A 474 5.08 27.68 15.32
N LEU A 475 4.92 26.66 16.17
CA LEU A 475 6.01 25.77 16.58
C LEU A 475 6.55 24.96 15.40
N LEU A 476 5.68 24.41 14.56
CA LEU A 476 6.07 23.73 13.32
C LEU A 476 6.86 24.67 12.42
N TYR A 477 6.33 25.88 12.16
CA TYR A 477 7.01 26.90 11.39
C TYR A 477 8.43 27.19 11.91
N ARG A 478 8.59 27.39 13.23
CA ARG A 478 9.92 27.62 13.85
C ARG A 478 10.88 26.45 13.63
N LYS A 479 10.41 25.22 13.81
CA LYS A 479 11.23 24.02 13.59
C LYS A 479 11.67 23.88 12.13
N VAL A 480 10.78 24.13 11.17
CA VAL A 480 11.13 24.09 9.74
C VAL A 480 12.13 25.19 9.40
N PHE A 481 11.90 26.40 9.90
CA PHE A 481 12.77 27.53 9.63
C PHE A 481 14.19 27.32 10.18
N GLN A 482 14.33 26.73 11.37
CA GLN A 482 15.62 26.34 11.93
C GLN A 482 16.35 25.30 11.06
N LYS A 483 15.62 24.33 10.50
CA LYS A 483 16.19 23.25 9.68
C LYS A 483 16.20 23.54 8.17
N ARG A 484 15.84 24.76 7.77
CA ARG A 484 15.53 25.12 6.37
C ARG A 484 16.65 24.78 5.39
N HIS A 485 17.91 25.02 5.76
CA HIS A 485 19.05 24.80 4.86
C HIS A 485 19.22 23.32 4.56
N SER A 486 19.28 22.48 5.61
CA SER A 486 19.37 21.03 5.45
C SER A 486 18.15 20.43 4.70
N LEU A 487 16.95 20.96 4.95
CA LEU A 487 15.73 20.47 4.31
C LEU A 487 15.67 20.88 2.82
N MET A 488 16.11 22.11 2.48
CA MET A 488 16.19 22.56 1.10
C MET A 488 17.25 21.81 0.30
N GLU A 489 18.42 21.56 0.90
CA GLU A 489 19.49 20.78 0.29
C GLU A 489 19.00 19.37 -0.06
N ASP A 490 18.45 18.65 0.94
CA ASP A 490 17.90 17.30 0.75
C ASP A 490 16.77 17.27 -0.32
N LEU A 491 15.90 18.29 -0.36
CA LEU A 491 14.81 18.36 -1.33
C LEU A 491 15.31 18.72 -2.73
N ARG A 492 16.32 19.61 -2.86
CA ARG A 492 16.91 19.96 -4.16
C ARG A 492 17.64 18.78 -4.79
N GLU A 493 18.37 18.02 -3.98
CA GLU A 493 19.07 16.82 -4.42
C GLU A 493 18.14 15.70 -4.91
N THR A 494 16.86 15.74 -4.50
CA THR A 494 15.89 14.68 -4.78
C THR A 494 14.85 15.01 -5.85
N ARG A 495 14.80 16.25 -6.36
CA ARG A 495 14.05 16.64 -7.57
C ARG A 495 14.51 15.82 -8.77
#